data_AF-H8KUB7-F1
#
_entry.id   AF-H8KUB7-F1
#
_cell.length_a   1.000
_cell.length_b   1.000
_cell.length_c   1.000
_cell.angle_alpha   90.00
_cell.angle_beta   90.00
_cell.angle_gamma   90.00
#
_symmetry.space_group_name_H-M   'P 1'
#
loop_
_entity.id
_entity.type
_entity.pdbx_description
1 polymer ?
#
loop_
_entity_poly.entity_id
_entity_poly.type
_entity_poly.pdbx_seq_one_letter_code
_entity_poly.pdbx_strand_id
1 'polypeptide(L)'
;MNNSKSIIKATRANIEQSLIADLTEITNKIGSGSKKLEKEIKKGSKKLAKKLTKELKVENSTEKVQETKPATKKPTVTKPKVTVEKPEKTSKKPKS
;
A
#
# COMPACT_ATOMS: atom_id res chain seq x y z
N MET A 1 10.13 30.61 10.81
CA MET A 1 9.98 29.19 11.18
C MET A 1 10.93 28.33 10.35
N ASN A 2 11.74 27.47 11.00
CA ASN A 2 12.72 26.57 10.35
C ASN A 2 12.07 25.28 9.81
N ASN A 3 11.25 25.40 8.76
CA ASN A 3 10.46 24.28 8.18
C ASN A 3 11.32 23.13 7.65
N SER A 4 12.57 23.39 7.27
CA SER A 4 13.48 22.45 6.61
C SER A 4 13.84 21.24 7.48
N LYS A 5 14.02 21.43 8.79
CA LYS A 5 14.33 20.32 9.71
C LYS A 5 13.16 19.35 9.84
N SER A 6 11.93 19.86 9.83
CA SER A 6 10.71 19.05 9.87
C SER A 6 10.51 18.27 8.57
N ILE A 7 10.71 18.94 7.42
CA ILE A 7 10.62 18.32 6.09
C ILE A 7 11.67 17.20 5.96
N ILE A 8 12.93 17.46 6.30
CA ILE A 8 14.01 16.45 6.28
C ILE A 8 13.65 15.24 7.15
N LYS A 9 13.05 15.47 8.33
CA LYS A 9 12.63 14.39 9.22
C LYS A 9 11.48 13.58 8.62
N ALA A 10 10.49 14.25 8.03
CA ALA A 10 9.35 13.61 7.38
C ALA A 10 9.78 12.81 6.14
N THR A 11 10.58 13.40 5.25
CA THR A 11 11.15 12.73 4.07
C THR A 11 11.93 11.49 4.46
N ARG A 12 12.80 11.61 5.48
CA ARG A 12 13.57 10.46 5.97
C ARG A 12 12.67 9.35 6.50
N ALA A 13 11.63 9.69 7.28
CA ALA A 13 10.69 8.71 7.82
C ALA A 13 9.89 8.02 6.71
N ASN A 14 9.45 8.78 5.70
CA ASN A 14 8.72 8.25 4.56
C ASN A 14 9.58 7.26 3.76
N ILE A 15 10.81 7.64 3.40
CA ILE A 15 11.76 6.75 2.72
C ILE A 15 12.01 5.48 3.56
N GLU A 16 12.22 5.62 4.87
CA GLU A 16 12.44 4.48 5.76
C GLU A 16 11.24 3.51 5.76
N GLN A 17 10.01 4.04 5.84
CA GLN A 17 8.80 3.23 5.85
C GLN A 17 8.54 2.54 4.52
N SER A 18 8.68 3.24 3.39
CA SER A 18 8.51 2.64 2.06
C SER A 18 9.50 1.50 1.84
N LEU A 19 10.78 1.71 2.17
CA LEU A 19 11.79 0.66 2.05
C LEU A 19 11.49 -0.56 2.93
N ILE A 20 11.00 -0.33 4.16
CA ILE A 20 10.60 -1.44 5.03
C ILE A 20 9.41 -2.19 4.42
N ALA A 21 8.38 -1.49 3.94
CA ALA A 21 7.20 -2.11 3.36
C ALA A 21 7.55 -2.95 2.13
N ASP A 22 8.26 -2.38 1.16
CA ASP A 22 8.61 -3.03 -0.10
C ASP A 22 9.50 -4.25 0.13
N LEU A 23 10.55 -4.11 0.94
CA LEU A 23 11.47 -5.22 1.23
C LEU A 23 10.79 -6.32 2.05
N THR A 24 9.89 -5.96 2.98
CA THR A 24 9.13 -6.95 3.76
C THR A 24 8.15 -7.69 2.86
N GLU A 25 7.47 -6.99 1.95
CA GLU A 25 6.57 -7.61 0.97
C GLU A 25 7.31 -8.60 0.08
N ILE A 26 8.45 -8.20 -0.49
CA ILE A 26 9.29 -9.08 -1.32
C ILE A 26 9.75 -10.30 -0.51
N THR A 27 10.22 -10.08 0.72
CA THR A 27 10.70 -11.17 1.58
C THR A 27 9.58 -12.16 1.92
N ASN A 28 8.37 -11.65 2.17
CA ASN A 28 7.20 -12.48 2.44
C ASN A 28 6.78 -13.29 1.21
N LYS A 29 6.83 -12.70 0.00
CA LYS A 29 6.57 -13.41 -1.26
C LYS A 29 7.55 -14.55 -1.52
N ILE A 30 8.80 -14.41 -1.08
CA ILE A 30 9.85 -15.43 -1.22
C ILE A 30 9.82 -16.44 -0.03
N GLY A 31 8.90 -16.28 0.92
CA GLY A 31 8.78 -17.17 2.09
C GLY A 31 9.93 -17.04 3.10
N SER A 32 10.75 -16.00 2.99
CA SER A 32 11.96 -15.79 3.81
C SER A 32 11.74 -14.93 5.06
N GLY A 33 10.47 -14.79 5.49
CA GLY A 33 10.03 -13.93 6.58
C GLY A 33 10.52 -14.38 7.96
N SER A 34 11.83 -14.23 8.23
CA SER A 34 12.42 -14.50 9.53
C SER A 34 12.61 -13.20 10.32
N LYS A 35 12.43 -13.27 11.65
CA LYS A 35 12.66 -12.14 12.57
C LYS A 35 14.06 -11.52 12.44
N LYS A 36 15.06 -12.31 12.04
CA LYS A 36 16.43 -11.83 11.82
C LYS A 36 16.48 -10.94 10.57
N LEU A 37 15.85 -11.38 9.49
CA LEU A 37 15.81 -10.65 8.22
C LEU A 37 15.00 -9.36 8.35
N GLU A 38 13.87 -9.38 9.05
CA GLU A 38 13.09 -8.16 9.37
C GLU A 38 13.92 -7.11 10.13
N LYS A 39 14.75 -7.54 11.10
CA LYS A 39 15.65 -6.63 11.83
C LYS A 39 16.70 -6.02 10.91
N GLU A 40 17.25 -6.81 10.00
CA GLU A 40 18.25 -6.33 9.04
C GLU A 40 17.63 -5.38 8.00
N ILE A 41 16.41 -5.65 7.53
CA ILE A 41 15.62 -4.72 6.70
C ILE A 41 15.45 -3.40 7.45
N LYS A 42 14.94 -3.41 8.69
CA LYS A 42 14.74 -2.18 9.48
C LYS A 42 16.04 -1.37 9.66
N LYS A 43 17.15 -2.04 9.99
CA LYS A 43 18.45 -1.37 10.15
C LYS A 43 18.99 -0.83 8.82
N GLY A 44 18.88 -1.62 7.75
CA GLY A 44 19.29 -1.27 6.40
C GLY A 44 18.53 -0.07 5.88
N SER A 45 17.20 -0.11 5.92
CA SER A 45 16.30 0.96 5.51
C SER A 45 16.59 2.26 6.26
N LYS A 46 16.80 2.19 7.59
CA LYS A 46 17.17 3.36 8.40
C LYS A 46 18.50 3.99 7.99
N LYS A 47 19.50 3.17 7.67
CA LYS A 47 20.82 3.65 7.19
C LYS A 47 20.71 4.26 5.80
N LEU A 48 19.97 3.60 4.89
CA LEU A 48 19.78 4.07 3.53
C LEU A 48 19.02 5.40 3.51
N ALA A 49 17.90 5.49 4.24
CA ALA A 49 17.11 6.72 4.34
C ALA A 49 17.95 7.91 4.84
N LYS A 50 18.87 7.69 5.80
CA LYS A 50 19.81 8.73 6.24
C LYS A 50 20.77 9.18 5.14
N LYS A 51 21.29 8.25 4.34
CA LYS A 51 22.20 8.57 3.23
C LYS A 51 21.45 9.31 2.13
N LEU A 52 20.33 8.77 1.69
CA LEU A 52 19.49 9.36 0.66
C LEU A 52 19.04 10.77 1.03
N THR A 53 18.58 10.99 2.27
CA THR A 53 18.16 12.35 2.69
C THR A 53 19.32 13.35 2.73
N LYS A 54 20.56 12.89 2.96
CA LYS A 54 21.76 13.75 2.92
C LYS A 54 22.21 14.03 1.50
N GLU A 55 22.19 13.03 0.63
CA GLU A 55 22.65 13.13 -0.76
C GLU A 55 21.66 13.86 -1.65
N LEU A 56 20.36 13.69 -1.40
CA LEU A 56 19.29 14.38 -2.15
C LEU A 56 19.28 15.89 -1.94
N LYS A 57 20.25 16.46 -1.19
CA LYS A 57 20.33 17.89 -0.84
C LYS A 57 18.93 18.45 -0.71
N VAL A 58 18.21 18.04 0.35
CA VAL A 58 16.95 18.70 0.75
C VAL A 58 17.28 20.09 1.32
N GLU A 59 18.03 20.86 0.53
CA GLU A 59 18.30 22.28 0.61
C GLU A 59 17.02 22.96 0.16
N ASN A 60 16.08 23.11 1.08
CA ASN A 60 15.01 24.11 0.99
C ASN A 60 14.28 24.24 -0.35
N SER A 61 14.12 23.16 -1.13
CA SER A 61 13.19 23.19 -2.25
C SER A 61 11.79 23.26 -1.67
N THR A 62 11.26 24.48 -1.64
CA THR A 62 9.83 24.79 -1.61
C THR A 62 9.19 24.22 -2.86
N GLU A 63 9.14 22.90 -2.98
CA GLU A 63 8.35 22.25 -4.01
C GLU A 63 7.00 21.93 -3.40
N LYS A 64 6.05 22.76 -3.83
CA LYS A 64 4.63 22.72 -3.57
C LYS A 64 4.15 21.28 -3.52
N VAL A 65 3.74 20.83 -2.33
CA VAL A 65 3.01 19.58 -2.14
C VAL A 65 1.80 19.63 -3.08
N GLN A 66 1.87 18.91 -4.20
CA GLN A 66 0.69 18.62 -4.98
C GLN A 66 -0.11 17.62 -4.14
N GLU A 67 -1.10 18.16 -3.45
CA GLU A 67 -2.11 17.44 -2.69
C GLU A 67 -2.74 16.39 -3.62
N THR A 68 -2.26 15.15 -3.54
CA THR A 68 -2.97 14.01 -4.12
C THR A 68 -4.20 13.77 -3.25
N LYS A 69 -5.28 14.45 -3.62
CA LYS A 69 -6.65 14.10 -3.22
C LYS A 69 -6.79 12.57 -3.37
N PRO A 70 -7.15 11.82 -2.31
CA PRO A 70 -7.46 10.41 -2.47
C PRO A 70 -8.76 10.32 -3.27
N ALA A 71 -8.65 10.02 -4.56
CA ALA A 71 -9.78 9.55 -5.35
C ALA A 71 -10.10 8.13 -4.87
N THR A 72 -10.92 8.05 -3.83
CA THR A 72 -11.61 6.84 -3.39
C THR A 72 -12.54 6.38 -4.52
N LYS A 73 -12.01 5.64 -5.50
CA LYS A 73 -12.84 4.78 -6.34
C LYS A 73 -12.90 3.41 -5.71
N LYS A 74 -13.95 3.22 -4.89
CA LYS A 74 -14.42 1.89 -4.50
C LYS A 74 -14.55 1.02 -5.77
N PRO A 75 -14.07 -0.23 -5.78
CA PRO A 75 -14.50 -1.19 -6.78
C PRO A 75 -15.96 -1.54 -6.48
N THR A 76 -16.86 -1.08 -7.35
CA THR A 76 -18.25 -1.53 -7.38
C THR A 76 -18.24 -2.99 -7.84
N VAL A 77 -18.26 -3.91 -6.89
CA VAL A 77 -18.55 -5.32 -7.12
C VAL A 77 -20.00 -5.39 -7.60
N THR A 78 -20.20 -5.58 -8.91
CA THR A 78 -21.48 -5.98 -9.50
C THR A 78 -21.85 -7.34 -8.97
N LYS A 79 -22.68 -7.34 -7.93
CA LYS A 79 -23.38 -8.50 -7.38
C LYS A 79 -24.31 -9.04 -8.46
N PRO A 80 -24.24 -10.32 -8.88
CA PRO A 80 -25.27 -10.90 -9.72
C PRO A 80 -26.59 -10.91 -8.94
N LYS A 81 -27.58 -10.18 -9.45
CA LYS A 81 -28.95 -10.19 -8.95
C LYS A 81 -29.59 -11.52 -9.35
N VAL A 82 -29.46 -12.52 -8.48
CA VAL A 82 -30.32 -13.70 -8.52
C VAL A 82 -31.68 -13.25 -8.00
N THR A 83 -32.59 -12.91 -8.92
CA THR A 83 -34.02 -12.87 -8.60
C THR A 83 -34.52 -14.30 -8.68
N VAL A 84 -34.77 -14.88 -7.51
CA VAL A 84 -35.52 -16.12 -7.35
C VAL A 84 -36.99 -15.77 -7.56
N GLU A 85 -37.56 -16.14 -8.71
CA GLU A 85 -39.01 -16.19 -8.88
C GLU A 85 -39.56 -17.52 -8.33
N LYS A 86 -40.63 -17.36 -7.56
CA LYS A 86 -41.42 -18.34 -6.80
C LYS A 86 -42.23 -19.23 -7.77
N PRO A 87 -42.63 -20.46 -7.38
CA PRO A 87 -42.99 -21.51 -8.33
C PRO A 87 -44.44 -21.41 -8.78
N GLU A 88 -44.67 -21.61 -10.08
CA GLU A 88 -46.01 -21.92 -10.61
C GLU A 88 -46.07 -23.36 -11.10
N LYS A 89 -47.12 -24.03 -10.65
CA LYS A 89 -47.38 -25.46 -10.70
C LYS A 89 -48.48 -25.70 -11.72
N THR A 90 -48.20 -26.38 -12.83
CA THR A 90 -49.15 -27.23 -13.58
C THR A 90 -48.35 -28.15 -14.50
N SER A 91 -48.24 -29.45 -14.20
CA SER A 91 -49.04 -30.53 -14.81
C SER A 91 -48.93 -30.51 -16.35
N LYS A 92 -48.21 -31.43 -17.01
CA LYS A 92 -48.69 -32.80 -17.26
C LYS A 92 -47.54 -33.84 -17.33
N LYS A 93 -47.83 -34.97 -16.69
CA LYS A 93 -47.24 -36.33 -16.70
C LYS A 93 -47.36 -36.96 -18.12
N PRO A 94 -46.93 -38.22 -18.36
CA PRO A 94 -45.59 -38.82 -18.45
C PRO A 94 -45.28 -39.47 -19.81
N LYS A 95 -43.98 -39.69 -20.07
CA LYS A 95 -43.32 -40.99 -20.37
C LYS A 95 -44.07 -42.02 -21.23
N SER A 96 -43.49 -42.38 -22.37
CA SER A 96 -43.03 -43.76 -22.64
C SER A 96 -41.97 -43.76 -23.72
#